data_AF-A0A9N8YTV5-F1
#
_entry.id   AF-A0A9N8YTV5-F1
#
_cell.length_a   1.000
_cell.length_b   1.000
_cell.length_c   1.000
_cell.angle_alpha   90.00
_cell.angle_beta   90.00
_cell.angle_gamma   90.00
#
_symmetry.space_group_name_H-M   'P 1'
#
loop_
_entity.id
_entity.type
_entity.pdbx_description
1 polymer ?
#
loop_
_entity_poly.entity_id
_entity_poly.type
_entity_poly.pdbx_seq_one_letter_code
_entity_poly.pdbx_strand_id
1 'polypeptide(L)'
;MSEILEDSRIIYVSTLDTIEPMINSSTLKTSKFRLRYEKLDNLEEFGTSGKGVVFNYDLKSWKYNKQFFIQSITSHGFLRETVKETNKLFKELESCWDLIGKEGLTSDFTYWTHSFTSDLILFITTGRKGYCMEAKFNEYYKKFNQNLDRNGNDDLHEEKIKKCLNLFHDVESLLAGYSYFVMFPSFVRNYFPIMKSKTKSILDCRDRVFNGMLQIINERREEIEQTPLGQPLRNDMLTSFITANTSRDISEIRQVEEELMRPMTNDEIKVNLLEAITAGLDTMANTIAFTVYYICQYPEVKKRRSDSRHHL
;
A
#
# COMPACT_ATOMS: atom_id res chain seq x y z
N MET A 1 -26.28 -9.44 16.29
CA MET A 1 -26.14 -10.91 16.18
C MET A 1 -24.89 -11.30 16.97
N SER A 2 -24.82 -12.47 17.62
CA SER A 2 -23.59 -12.91 18.28
C SER A 2 -23.31 -14.38 18.01
N GLU A 3 -22.03 -14.71 17.80
CA GLU A 3 -21.54 -16.07 17.55
C GLU A 3 -20.45 -16.40 18.56
N ILE A 4 -20.37 -17.65 19.00
CA ILE A 4 -19.34 -18.13 19.94
C ILE A 4 -18.33 -18.96 19.13
N LEU A 5 -17.07 -18.58 19.18
CA LEU A 5 -15.98 -19.23 18.44
C LEU A 5 -14.84 -19.56 19.40
N GLU A 6 -14.59 -20.87 19.55
CA GLU A 6 -13.58 -21.56 20.37
C GLU A 6 -13.60 -21.25 21.88
N ASP A 7 -13.64 -19.98 22.32
CA ASP A 7 -13.94 -19.52 23.70
C ASP A 7 -14.29 -18.01 23.76
N SER A 8 -14.49 -17.38 22.60
CA SER A 8 -14.68 -15.94 22.46
C SER A 8 -16.11 -15.60 21.97
N ARG A 9 -16.66 -14.49 22.46
CA ARG A 9 -17.97 -13.98 22.02
C ARG A 9 -17.77 -12.89 20.96
N ILE A 10 -18.19 -13.18 19.73
CA ILE A 10 -18.22 -12.20 18.65
C ILE A 10 -19.58 -11.49 18.68
N ILE A 11 -19.57 -10.16 18.67
CA ILE A 11 -20.78 -9.33 18.65
C ILE A 11 -20.79 -8.50 17.36
N TYR A 12 -21.78 -8.72 16.51
CA TYR A 12 -22.01 -7.95 15.31
C TYR A 12 -22.91 -6.75 15.61
N VAL A 13 -22.39 -5.55 15.33
CA VAL A 13 -23.07 -4.26 15.50
C VAL A 13 -23.26 -3.58 14.14
N SER A 14 -24.40 -2.95 13.93
CA SER A 14 -24.76 -2.30 12.65
C SER A 14 -25.53 -1.00 12.79
N THR A 15 -25.72 -0.48 14.01
CA THR A 15 -26.41 0.79 14.26
C THR A 15 -25.41 1.87 14.66
N LEU A 16 -25.65 3.09 14.18
CA LEU A 16 -24.79 4.25 14.46
C LEU A 16 -24.64 4.48 15.96
N ASP A 17 -25.74 4.47 16.71
CA ASP A 17 -25.75 4.68 18.17
C ASP A 17 -24.85 3.68 18.93
N THR A 18 -24.68 2.48 18.39
CA THR A 18 -23.79 1.46 18.99
C THR A 18 -22.33 1.65 18.54
N ILE A 19 -22.12 2.00 17.27
CA ILE A 19 -20.79 2.11 16.66
C ILE A 19 -20.08 3.39 17.09
N GLU A 20 -20.79 4.52 17.12
CA GLU A 20 -20.21 5.84 17.35
C GLU A 20 -19.42 5.91 18.68
N PRO A 21 -19.93 5.44 19.83
CA PRO A 21 -19.16 5.43 21.07
C PRO A 21 -17.88 4.57 21.01
N MET A 22 -17.82 3.58 20.11
CA MET A 22 -16.66 2.69 19.95
C MET A 22 -15.54 3.33 19.13
N ILE A 23 -15.87 4.17 18.13
CA ILE A 23 -14.92 4.71 17.15
C ILE A 23 -14.69 6.23 17.23
N ASN A 24 -15.51 6.97 17.98
CA ASN A 24 -15.40 8.42 18.09
C ASN A 24 -14.11 8.83 18.85
N SER A 25 -13.37 9.80 18.31
CA SER A 25 -12.11 10.27 18.87
C SER A 25 -12.24 10.83 20.29
N SER A 26 -13.38 11.44 20.60
CA SER A 26 -13.68 11.99 21.93
C SER A 26 -13.87 10.91 23.01
N THR A 27 -14.40 9.75 22.64
CA THR A 27 -14.64 8.61 23.55
C THR A 27 -13.52 7.57 23.50
N LEU A 28 -12.70 7.56 22.45
CA LEU A 28 -11.62 6.60 22.22
C LEU A 28 -10.62 6.51 23.38
N LYS A 29 -10.34 7.62 24.08
CA LYS A 29 -9.43 7.63 25.25
C LYS A 29 -9.94 6.77 26.41
N THR A 30 -11.26 6.73 26.60
CA THR A 30 -11.93 5.96 27.66
C THR A 30 -12.56 4.66 27.15
N SER A 31 -12.61 4.47 25.84
CA SER A 31 -13.17 3.29 25.18
C SER A 31 -12.34 2.04 25.48
N LYS A 32 -13.05 0.92 25.67
CA LYS A 32 -12.46 -0.42 25.72
C LYS A 32 -12.14 -0.98 24.33
N PHE A 33 -12.61 -0.34 23.26
CA PHE A 33 -12.48 -0.77 21.86
C PHE A 33 -11.31 -0.10 21.12
N ARG A 34 -10.21 0.19 21.84
CA ARG A 34 -9.04 0.88 21.28
C ARG A 34 -8.20 -0.01 20.35
N LEU A 35 -8.24 -1.31 20.56
CA LEU A 35 -7.53 -2.30 19.75
C LEU A 35 -8.52 -2.96 18.78
N ARG A 36 -8.03 -3.23 17.57
CA ARG A 36 -8.82 -3.85 16.50
C ARG A 36 -8.88 -5.38 16.61
N TYR A 37 -7.83 -5.99 17.17
CA TYR A 37 -7.67 -7.42 17.24
C TYR A 37 -7.06 -7.82 18.59
N GLU A 38 -7.49 -8.97 19.10
CA GLU A 38 -6.74 -9.71 20.12
C GLU A 38 -5.47 -10.33 19.49
N LYS A 39 -4.58 -10.88 20.34
CA LYS A 39 -3.38 -11.56 19.83
C LYS A 39 -3.80 -12.75 18.97
N LEU A 40 -3.48 -12.70 17.69
CA LEU A 40 -3.65 -13.83 16.77
C LEU A 40 -2.33 -14.60 16.73
N ASP A 41 -2.24 -15.71 17.46
CA ASP A 41 -1.04 -16.56 17.50
C ASP A 41 -0.64 -17.06 16.11
N ASN A 42 -1.61 -17.25 15.21
CA ASN A 42 -1.33 -17.60 13.81
C ASN A 42 -0.45 -16.57 13.10
N LEU A 43 -0.55 -15.28 13.43
CA LEU A 43 0.27 -14.23 12.83
C LEU A 43 1.69 -14.16 13.38
N GLU A 44 1.96 -14.86 14.49
CA GLU A 44 3.30 -14.98 15.05
C GLU A 44 4.19 -15.77 14.09
N GLU A 45 3.70 -16.90 13.58
CA GLU A 45 4.36 -17.68 12.53
C GLU A 45 4.55 -16.88 11.24
N PHE A 46 3.57 -16.02 10.89
CA PHE A 46 3.67 -15.13 9.74
C PHE A 46 4.67 -13.97 9.97
N GLY A 47 5.03 -13.63 11.22
CA GLY A 47 6.05 -12.62 11.54
C GLY A 47 5.55 -11.17 11.55
N THR A 48 4.23 -10.95 11.56
CA THR A 48 3.59 -9.62 11.61
C THR A 48 2.84 -9.34 12.91
N SER A 49 2.71 -10.34 13.77
CA SER A 49 2.04 -10.21 15.07
C SER A 49 2.63 -9.07 15.91
N GLY A 50 1.80 -8.12 16.34
CA GLY A 50 2.20 -7.00 17.20
C GLY A 50 3.05 -5.92 16.50
N LYS A 51 3.10 -5.92 15.17
CA LYS A 51 3.84 -4.94 14.35
C LYS A 51 2.88 -4.14 13.46
N GLY A 52 3.35 -2.99 12.97
CA GLY A 52 2.56 -2.13 12.07
C GLY A 52 1.38 -1.44 12.75
N VAL A 53 0.35 -1.15 11.97
CA VAL A 53 -0.85 -0.39 12.39
C VAL A 53 -2.12 -1.24 12.28
N VAL A 54 -2.25 -2.08 11.24
CA VAL A 54 -3.55 -2.70 10.91
C VAL A 54 -3.93 -3.79 11.90
N PHE A 55 -3.00 -4.71 12.18
CA PHE A 55 -3.23 -5.90 13.02
C PHE A 55 -2.37 -5.92 14.29
N ASN A 56 -1.95 -4.75 14.74
CA ASN A 56 -1.13 -4.60 15.92
C ASN A 56 -1.99 -4.63 17.19
N TYR A 57 -1.91 -5.72 17.94
CA TYR A 57 -2.61 -5.89 19.21
C TYR A 57 -1.86 -5.24 20.38
N ASP A 58 -0.57 -4.90 20.23
CA ASP A 58 0.19 -4.22 21.27
C ASP A 58 -0.09 -2.71 21.21
N LEU A 59 -0.75 -2.18 22.24
CA LEU A 59 -1.18 -0.78 22.24
C LEU A 59 -0.01 0.22 22.19
N LYS A 60 1.13 -0.08 22.82
CA LYS A 60 2.28 0.82 22.86
C LYS A 60 2.98 0.83 21.50
N SER A 61 3.22 -0.35 20.93
CA SER A 61 3.70 -0.56 19.57
C SER A 61 2.78 0.10 18.55
N TRP A 62 1.47 -0.12 18.64
CA TRP A 62 0.50 0.46 17.70
C TRP A 62 0.50 1.98 17.73
N LYS A 63 0.49 2.60 18.93
CA LYS A 63 0.56 4.07 19.06
C LYS A 63 1.82 4.63 18.39
N TYR A 64 2.97 4.00 18.67
CA TYR A 64 4.26 4.39 18.11
C TYR A 64 4.23 4.32 16.57
N ASN A 65 3.84 3.18 16.00
CA ASN A 65 3.80 2.98 14.54
C ASN A 65 2.78 3.90 13.86
N LYS A 66 1.57 4.01 14.42
CA LYS A 66 0.49 4.85 13.88
C LYS A 66 0.88 6.33 13.82
N GLN A 67 1.63 6.82 14.80
CA GLN A 67 2.11 8.18 14.82
C GLN A 67 2.96 8.49 13.58
N PHE A 68 4.01 7.70 13.32
CA PHE A 68 4.90 7.97 12.18
C PHE A 68 4.16 7.79 10.86
N PHE A 69 3.26 6.80 10.79
CA PHE A 69 2.38 6.61 9.66
C PHE A 69 1.59 7.89 9.35
N ILE A 70 0.89 8.45 10.35
CA ILE A 70 0.12 9.69 10.20
C ILE A 70 1.04 10.86 9.86
N GLN A 71 2.13 11.06 10.60
CA GLN A 71 3.08 12.16 10.37
C GLN A 71 3.60 12.18 8.94
N SER A 72 3.90 11.00 8.36
CA SER A 72 4.36 10.90 6.98
C SER A 72 3.30 11.40 5.99
N ILE A 73 2.08 10.87 6.07
CA ILE A 73 1.01 11.14 5.10
C ILE A 73 0.39 12.54 5.24
N THR A 74 0.51 13.16 6.42
CA THR A 74 0.00 14.51 6.67
C THR A 74 1.05 15.61 6.43
N SER A 75 2.31 15.25 6.17
CA SER A 75 3.35 16.24 5.92
C SER A 75 3.10 17.01 4.62
N HIS A 76 3.37 18.32 4.61
CA HIS A 76 3.19 19.16 3.43
C HIS A 76 4.02 18.67 2.25
N GLY A 77 5.27 18.22 2.49
CA GLY A 77 6.14 17.66 1.47
C GLY A 77 5.55 16.43 0.80
N PHE A 78 5.07 15.46 1.60
CA PHE A 78 4.45 14.23 1.09
C PHE A 78 3.19 14.53 0.28
N LEU A 79 2.29 15.38 0.79
CA LEU A 79 1.05 15.74 0.10
C LEU A 79 1.34 16.42 -1.24
N ARG A 80 2.31 17.33 -1.27
CA ARG A 80 2.71 18.04 -2.50
C ARG A 80 3.27 17.08 -3.55
N GLU A 81 4.20 16.19 -3.17
CA GLU A 81 4.74 15.20 -4.11
C GLU A 81 3.67 14.20 -4.57
N THR A 82 2.76 13.79 -3.69
CA THR A 82 1.64 12.92 -4.03
C THR A 82 0.76 13.55 -5.12
N VAL A 83 0.35 14.80 -4.96
CA VAL A 83 -0.47 15.51 -5.97
C VAL A 83 0.28 15.67 -7.29
N LYS A 84 1.57 16.03 -7.22
CA LYS A 84 2.41 16.21 -8.40
C LYS A 84 2.57 14.90 -9.18
N GLU A 85 2.90 13.80 -8.51
CA GLU A 85 3.09 12.52 -9.17
C GLU A 85 1.76 11.96 -9.68
N THR A 86 0.67 12.09 -8.92
CA THR A 86 -0.67 11.70 -9.38
C THR A 86 -1.00 12.36 -10.71
N ASN A 87 -0.80 13.68 -10.82
CA ASN A 87 -1.06 14.41 -12.07
C ASN A 87 -0.16 13.96 -13.22
N LYS A 88 1.11 13.67 -12.93
CA LYS A 88 2.07 13.20 -13.93
C LYS A 88 1.67 11.82 -14.46
N LEU A 89 1.47 10.85 -13.57
CA LEU A 89 1.04 9.49 -13.93
C LEU A 89 -0.30 9.49 -14.65
N PHE A 90 -1.22 10.37 -14.26
CA PHE A 90 -2.51 10.48 -14.93
C PHE A 90 -2.38 10.98 -16.37
N LYS A 91 -1.50 11.95 -16.65
CA LYS A 91 -1.21 12.38 -18.04
C LYS A 91 -0.57 11.29 -18.88
N GLU A 92 0.32 10.48 -18.28
CA GLU A 92 0.89 9.30 -18.94
C GLU A 92 -0.22 8.29 -19.29
N LEU A 93 -1.12 8.01 -18.35
CA LEU A 93 -2.29 7.15 -18.54
C LEU A 93 -3.22 7.66 -19.65
N GLU A 94 -3.55 8.96 -19.66
CA GLU A 94 -4.37 9.58 -20.70
C GLU A 94 -3.72 9.42 -22.08
N SER A 95 -2.40 9.65 -22.17
CA SER A 95 -1.65 9.48 -23.42
C SER A 95 -1.71 8.04 -23.94
N CYS A 96 -1.61 7.05 -23.03
CA CYS A 96 -1.78 5.64 -23.38
C CYS A 96 -3.20 5.35 -23.86
N TRP A 97 -4.23 5.84 -23.17
CA TRP A 97 -5.62 5.63 -23.55
C TRP A 97 -5.99 6.32 -24.86
N ASP A 98 -5.44 7.49 -25.16
CA ASP A 98 -5.65 8.17 -26.44
C ASP A 98 -5.12 7.33 -27.61
N LEU A 99 -3.96 6.69 -27.45
CA LEU A 99 -3.41 5.78 -28.46
C LEU A 99 -4.29 4.53 -28.62
N ILE A 100 -4.69 3.91 -27.52
CA ILE A 100 -5.57 2.72 -27.52
C ILE A 100 -6.92 3.05 -28.16
N GLY A 101 -7.47 4.23 -27.87
CA GLY A 101 -8.74 4.70 -28.42
C GLY A 101 -8.67 4.99 -29.93
N LYS A 102 -7.56 5.58 -30.41
CA LYS A 102 -7.34 5.80 -31.85
C LYS A 102 -7.30 4.49 -32.64
N GLU A 103 -6.77 3.43 -32.05
CA GLU A 103 -6.74 2.09 -32.64
C GLU A 103 -8.08 1.33 -32.50
N GLY A 104 -9.12 1.95 -31.90
CA GLY A 104 -10.45 1.37 -31.77
C GLY A 104 -10.55 0.22 -30.75
N LEU A 105 -9.64 0.19 -29.77
CA LEU A 105 -9.45 -0.95 -28.90
C LEU A 105 -10.21 -0.82 -27.59
N THR A 106 -10.73 -1.95 -27.12
CA THR A 106 -11.35 -2.03 -25.79
C THR A 106 -10.28 -2.12 -24.70
N SER A 107 -10.33 -1.18 -23.76
CA SER A 107 -9.43 -1.09 -22.63
C SER A 107 -10.02 -1.76 -21.38
N ASP A 108 -9.24 -2.59 -20.68
CA ASP A 108 -9.62 -3.13 -19.37
C ASP A 108 -9.38 -2.06 -18.30
N PHE A 109 -10.44 -1.34 -17.94
CA PHE A 109 -10.36 -0.24 -16.98
C PHE A 109 -9.82 -0.68 -15.62
N THR A 110 -10.24 -1.86 -15.13
CA THR A 110 -9.79 -2.40 -13.84
C THR A 110 -8.28 -2.59 -13.86
N TYR A 111 -7.74 -3.24 -14.89
CA TYR A 111 -6.30 -3.45 -15.02
C TYR A 111 -5.53 -2.12 -15.03
N TRP A 112 -6.00 -1.12 -15.79
CA TRP A 112 -5.36 0.19 -15.85
C TRP A 112 -5.41 0.93 -14.51
N THR A 113 -6.53 0.86 -13.79
CA THR A 113 -6.63 1.47 -12.46
C THR A 113 -5.67 0.83 -11.47
N HIS A 114 -5.55 -0.50 -11.45
CA HIS A 114 -4.55 -1.19 -10.63
C HIS A 114 -3.12 -0.83 -11.04
N SER A 115 -2.83 -0.76 -12.34
CA SER A 115 -1.50 -0.38 -12.83
C SER A 115 -1.11 1.04 -12.40
N PHE A 116 -2.06 1.98 -12.52
CA PHE A 116 -1.89 3.36 -12.09
C PHE A 116 -1.67 3.48 -10.58
N THR A 117 -2.47 2.80 -9.76
CA THR A 117 -2.34 2.87 -8.30
C THR A 117 -1.08 2.17 -7.81
N SER A 118 -0.65 1.08 -8.45
CA SER A 118 0.65 0.44 -8.21
C SER A 118 1.81 1.40 -8.44
N ASP A 119 1.83 2.09 -9.57
CA ASP A 119 2.91 3.04 -9.88
C ASP A 119 2.91 4.22 -8.91
N LEU A 120 1.73 4.74 -8.57
CA LEU A 120 1.58 5.83 -7.61
C LEU A 120 2.01 5.41 -6.19
N ILE A 121 1.53 4.27 -5.69
CA ILE A 121 1.80 3.86 -4.30
C ILE A 121 3.27 3.56 -4.10
N LEU A 122 3.93 2.90 -5.06
CA LEU A 122 5.36 2.61 -4.96
C LEU A 122 6.18 3.91 -4.96
N PHE A 123 5.78 4.90 -5.76
CA PHE A 123 6.43 6.20 -5.76
C PHE A 123 6.24 6.94 -4.43
N ILE A 124 5.03 7.13 -3.95
CA ILE A 124 4.83 7.95 -2.73
C ILE A 124 5.38 7.26 -1.47
N THR A 125 5.44 5.92 -1.47
CA THR A 125 5.97 5.17 -0.32
C THR A 125 7.48 5.01 -0.34
N THR A 126 8.09 4.76 -1.51
CA THR A 126 9.53 4.43 -1.63
C THR A 126 10.34 5.39 -2.50
N GLY A 127 9.66 6.30 -3.20
CA GLY A 127 10.21 7.19 -4.23
C GLY A 127 10.77 6.49 -5.47
N ARG A 128 10.46 5.20 -5.66
CA ARG A 128 10.85 4.44 -6.84
C ARG A 128 9.77 4.57 -7.91
N LYS A 129 10.21 4.60 -9.17
CA LYS A 129 9.29 4.53 -10.31
C LYS A 129 8.65 3.14 -10.36
N GLY A 130 7.33 3.10 -10.44
CA GLY A 130 6.61 1.92 -10.89
C GLY A 130 6.56 1.85 -12.41
N TYR A 131 6.46 0.64 -12.94
CA TYR A 131 6.42 0.39 -14.38
C TYR A 131 5.20 -0.46 -14.79
N CYS A 132 4.16 -0.52 -13.96
CA CYS A 132 2.97 -1.32 -14.21
C CYS A 132 2.16 -0.77 -15.38
N MET A 133 1.97 0.55 -15.48
CA MET A 133 1.28 1.15 -16.63
C MET A 133 2.05 0.92 -17.93
N GLU A 134 3.38 1.06 -17.88
CA GLU A 134 4.24 0.82 -19.03
C GLU A 134 4.20 -0.65 -19.46
N ALA A 135 4.29 -1.58 -18.51
CA ALA A 135 4.13 -3.01 -18.79
C ALA A 135 2.79 -3.30 -19.47
N LYS A 136 1.71 -2.67 -18.99
CA LYS A 136 0.39 -2.84 -19.59
C LYS A 136 0.33 -2.27 -21.00
N PHE A 137 0.85 -1.07 -21.20
CA PHE A 137 0.93 -0.47 -22.52
C PHE A 137 1.70 -1.36 -23.50
N ASN A 138 2.84 -1.91 -23.08
CA ASN A 138 3.64 -2.83 -23.88
C ASN A 138 2.89 -4.13 -24.22
N GLU A 139 2.08 -4.66 -23.29
CA GLU A 139 1.20 -5.82 -23.55
C GLU A 139 0.16 -5.51 -24.63
N TYR A 140 -0.49 -4.34 -24.55
CA TYR A 140 -1.41 -3.88 -25.59
C TYR A 140 -0.68 -3.75 -26.92
N TYR A 141 0.40 -2.97 -26.96
CA TYR A 141 1.13 -2.66 -28.19
C TYR A 141 1.61 -3.91 -28.93
N LYS A 142 2.09 -4.94 -28.21
CA LYS A 142 2.45 -6.25 -28.78
C LYS A 142 1.29 -6.98 -29.45
N LYS A 143 0.04 -6.84 -28.95
CA LYS A 143 -1.12 -7.48 -29.56
C LYS A 143 -1.48 -6.87 -30.93
N PHE A 144 -1.21 -5.57 -31.13
CA PHE A 144 -1.57 -4.86 -32.36
C PHE A 144 -0.46 -4.85 -33.41
N ASN A 145 0.80 -4.75 -32.97
CA ASN A 145 1.92 -4.65 -33.89
C ASN A 145 2.79 -5.92 -33.82
N GLN A 146 2.32 -6.97 -34.53
CA GLN A 146 2.93 -8.31 -34.53
C GLN A 146 4.33 -8.36 -35.18
N ASN A 147 4.75 -7.31 -35.90
CA ASN A 147 5.99 -7.25 -36.67
C ASN A 147 7.10 -6.41 -36.02
N LEU A 148 7.00 -6.11 -34.72
CA LEU A 148 8.10 -5.45 -34.01
C LEU A 148 9.20 -6.47 -33.70
N ASP A 149 10.16 -6.57 -34.62
CA ASP A 149 11.53 -6.83 -34.22
C ASP A 149 11.92 -5.76 -33.21
N ARG A 150 12.24 -6.19 -31.98
CA ARG A 150 12.77 -5.34 -30.92
C ARG A 150 14.17 -4.84 -31.32
N ASN A 151 14.26 -3.97 -32.31
CA ASN A 151 15.49 -3.25 -32.59
C ASN A 151 15.66 -2.19 -31.50
N GLY A 152 16.27 -2.58 -30.39
CA GLY A 152 16.82 -1.66 -29.38
C GLY A 152 16.11 -1.61 -28.03
N ASN A 153 15.53 -2.70 -27.52
CA ASN A 153 15.15 -2.73 -26.11
C ASN A 153 16.40 -2.83 -25.25
N ASP A 154 16.64 -1.80 -24.43
CA ASP A 154 17.65 -1.82 -23.37
C ASP A 154 17.28 -2.95 -22.40
N ASP A 155 18.01 -4.07 -22.44
CA ASP A 155 17.77 -5.26 -21.61
C ASP A 155 17.61 -4.89 -20.13
N LEU A 156 18.32 -3.85 -19.69
CA LEU A 156 18.25 -3.29 -18.34
C LEU A 156 16.87 -2.72 -18.00
N HIS A 157 16.19 -2.08 -18.95
CA HIS A 157 14.87 -1.49 -18.74
C HIS A 157 13.79 -2.58 -18.66
N GLU A 158 13.87 -3.61 -19.49
CA GLU A 158 12.98 -4.78 -19.36
C GLU A 158 13.15 -5.49 -18.03
N GLU A 159 14.39 -5.59 -17.54
CA GLU A 159 14.66 -6.16 -16.22
C GLU A 159 14.01 -5.33 -15.09
N LYS A 160 14.06 -4.00 -15.17
CA LYS A 160 13.38 -3.11 -14.20
C LYS A 160 11.87 -3.31 -14.19
N ILE A 161 11.25 -3.40 -15.36
CA ILE A 161 9.81 -3.68 -15.49
C ILE A 161 9.49 -5.01 -14.83
N LYS A 162 10.22 -6.07 -15.19
CA LYS A 162 10.03 -7.43 -14.64
C LYS A 162 10.19 -7.46 -13.12
N LYS A 163 11.20 -6.78 -12.58
CA LYS A 163 11.44 -6.70 -11.13
C LYS A 163 10.27 -6.03 -10.40
N CYS A 164 9.72 -4.96 -10.95
CA CYS A 164 8.57 -4.27 -10.34
C CYS A 164 7.30 -5.12 -10.40
N LEU A 165 7.02 -5.77 -11.53
CA LEU A 165 5.87 -6.67 -11.64
C LEU A 165 5.96 -7.85 -10.67
N ASN A 166 7.15 -8.44 -10.52
CA ASN A 166 7.39 -9.50 -9.55
C ASN A 166 7.18 -9.02 -8.11
N LEU A 167 7.61 -7.80 -7.78
CA LEU A 167 7.36 -7.21 -6.46
C LEU A 167 5.87 -7.13 -6.16
N PHE A 168 5.07 -6.56 -7.08
CA PHE A 168 3.62 -6.45 -6.87
C PHE A 168 2.93 -7.81 -6.79
N HIS A 169 3.32 -8.76 -7.64
CA HIS A 169 2.79 -10.11 -7.58
C HIS A 169 3.12 -10.81 -6.24
N ASP A 170 4.35 -10.66 -5.74
CA ASP A 170 4.74 -11.21 -4.44
C ASP A 170 3.98 -10.48 -3.29
N VAL A 171 3.73 -9.17 -3.39
CA VAL A 171 2.95 -8.40 -2.40
C VAL A 171 1.47 -8.84 -2.38
N GLU A 172 0.85 -9.02 -3.54
CA GLU A 172 -0.53 -9.56 -3.65
C GLU A 172 -0.60 -10.98 -3.08
N SER A 173 0.38 -11.83 -3.42
CA SER A 173 0.50 -13.19 -2.89
C SER A 173 0.69 -13.19 -1.37
N LEU A 174 1.40 -12.20 -0.84
CA LEU A 174 1.58 -12.01 0.60
C LEU A 174 0.26 -11.66 1.29
N LEU A 175 -0.56 -10.79 0.69
CA LEU A 175 -1.88 -10.42 1.23
C LEU A 175 -2.84 -11.62 1.25
N ALA A 176 -2.83 -12.43 0.19
CA ALA A 176 -3.55 -13.70 0.16
C ALA A 176 -3.02 -14.67 1.22
N GLY A 177 -1.70 -14.73 1.39
CA GLY A 177 -1.04 -15.49 2.44
C GLY A 177 -1.44 -15.05 3.84
N TYR A 178 -1.51 -13.75 4.09
CA TYR A 178 -1.97 -13.18 5.34
C TYR A 178 -3.39 -13.65 5.68
N SER A 179 -4.30 -13.55 4.71
CA SER A 179 -5.69 -14.02 4.85
C SER A 179 -5.75 -15.53 5.15
N TYR A 180 -4.89 -16.32 4.52
CA TYR A 180 -4.77 -17.76 4.78
C TYR A 180 -4.32 -18.05 6.23
N PHE A 181 -3.37 -17.29 6.79
CA PHE A 181 -2.93 -17.46 8.18
C PHE A 181 -3.99 -17.01 9.19
N VAL A 182 -4.80 -16.00 8.87
CA VAL A 182 -5.93 -15.59 9.72
C VAL A 182 -7.03 -16.65 9.70
N MET A 183 -7.35 -17.22 8.54
CA MET A 183 -8.48 -18.13 8.35
C MET A 183 -8.20 -19.56 8.84
N PHE A 184 -6.97 -20.06 8.68
CA PHE A 184 -6.65 -21.45 8.99
C PHE A 184 -5.77 -21.56 10.25
N PRO A 185 -6.25 -22.24 11.30
CA PRO A 185 -5.47 -22.50 12.51
C PRO A 185 -4.17 -23.24 12.21
N SER A 186 -3.14 -23.02 13.05
CA SER A 186 -1.83 -23.66 12.91
C SER A 186 -1.89 -25.17 12.73
N PHE A 187 -2.78 -25.87 13.46
CA PHE A 187 -2.98 -27.32 13.30
C PHE A 187 -3.34 -27.71 11.86
N VAL A 188 -4.34 -27.05 11.26
CA VAL A 188 -4.79 -27.33 9.89
C VAL A 188 -3.66 -27.07 8.90
N ARG A 189 -2.94 -25.95 9.07
CA ARG A 189 -1.84 -25.53 8.19
C ARG A 189 -0.64 -26.47 8.23
N ASN A 190 -0.38 -27.12 9.35
CA ASN A 190 0.82 -27.92 9.58
C ASN A 190 0.60 -29.44 9.51
N TYR A 191 -0.62 -29.92 9.76
CA TYR A 191 -0.94 -31.35 9.78
C TYR A 191 -1.26 -31.93 8.40
N PHE A 192 -2.05 -31.23 7.58
CA PHE A 192 -2.47 -31.74 6.26
C PHE A 192 -1.38 -31.48 5.20
N PRO A 193 -0.90 -32.49 4.46
CA PRO A 193 0.25 -32.33 3.54
C PRO A 193 0.09 -31.23 2.49
N ILE A 194 -1.10 -31.09 1.89
CA ILE A 194 -1.39 -30.05 0.88
C ILE A 194 -1.30 -28.66 1.52
N MET A 195 -1.92 -28.49 2.70
CA MET A 195 -1.89 -27.23 3.45
C MET A 195 -0.47 -26.89 3.89
N LYS A 196 0.31 -27.88 4.34
CA LYS A 196 1.70 -27.70 4.73
C LYS A 196 2.58 -27.21 3.58
N SER A 197 2.41 -27.79 2.38
CA SER A 197 3.11 -27.33 1.17
C SER A 197 2.72 -25.89 0.81
N LYS A 198 1.43 -25.56 0.89
CA LYS A 198 0.94 -24.19 0.66
C LYS A 198 1.48 -23.20 1.69
N THR A 199 1.47 -23.55 2.97
CA THR A 199 2.04 -22.75 4.07
C THR A 199 3.51 -22.46 3.80
N LYS A 200 4.30 -23.47 3.41
CA LYS A 200 5.71 -23.28 3.05
C LYS A 200 5.87 -22.29 1.89
N SER A 201 5.10 -22.44 0.81
CA SER A 201 5.16 -21.53 -0.33
C SER A 201 4.80 -20.07 0.04
N ILE A 202 3.83 -19.88 0.93
CA ILE A 202 3.46 -18.55 1.46
C ILE A 202 4.60 -17.96 2.29
N LEU A 203 5.22 -18.76 3.17
CA LEU A 203 6.36 -18.31 3.98
C LEU A 203 7.58 -17.97 3.12
N ASP A 204 7.86 -18.76 2.08
CA ASP A 204 8.94 -18.48 1.11
C ASP A 204 8.66 -17.16 0.36
N CYS A 205 7.40 -16.89 -0.03
CA CYS A 205 6.98 -15.62 -0.62
C CYS A 205 7.16 -14.46 0.35
N ARG A 206 6.72 -14.61 1.61
CA ARG A 206 6.94 -13.62 2.67
C ARG A 206 8.40 -13.29 2.83
N ASP A 207 9.28 -14.29 2.91
CA ASP A 207 10.70 -14.05 3.13
C ASP A 207 11.31 -13.29 1.95
N ARG A 208 10.91 -13.59 0.71
CA ARG A 208 11.30 -12.78 -0.47
C ARG A 208 10.84 -11.33 -0.36
N VAL A 209 9.57 -11.09 -0.03
CA VAL A 209 9.04 -9.72 0.13
C VAL A 209 9.78 -8.99 1.24
N PHE A 210 9.93 -9.61 2.41
CA PHE A 210 10.58 -8.99 3.57
C PHE A 210 12.05 -8.63 3.27
N ASN A 211 12.78 -9.52 2.59
CA ASN A 211 14.14 -9.25 2.17
C ASN A 211 14.20 -8.12 1.12
N GLY A 212 13.27 -8.10 0.15
CA GLY A 212 13.16 -7.01 -0.82
C GLY A 212 12.87 -5.66 -0.15
N MET A 213 11.99 -5.63 0.85
CA MET A 213 11.71 -4.42 1.62
C MET A 213 12.93 -3.95 2.42
N LEU A 214 13.67 -4.87 3.05
CA LEU A 214 14.92 -4.53 3.75
C LEU A 214 15.97 -3.97 2.80
N GLN A 215 16.10 -4.53 1.60
CA GLN A 215 16.97 -3.99 0.55
C GLN A 215 16.57 -2.56 0.18
N ILE A 216 15.27 -2.30 -0.03
CA ILE A 216 14.75 -0.97 -0.34
C ILE A 216 15.08 0.03 0.79
N ILE A 217 14.94 -0.38 2.06
CA ILE A 217 15.27 0.44 3.23
C ILE A 217 16.77 0.75 3.27
N ASN A 218 17.62 -0.25 3.08
CA ASN A 218 19.08 -0.08 3.15
C ASN A 218 19.59 0.82 2.02
N GLU A 219 19.16 0.59 0.77
CA GLU A 219 19.49 1.45 -0.37
C GLU A 219 19.09 2.91 -0.07
N ARG A 220 17.91 3.12 0.53
CA ARG A 220 17.48 4.48 0.88
C ARG A 220 18.28 5.09 2.04
N ARG A 221 18.72 4.31 3.03
CA ARG A 221 19.61 4.80 4.10
C ARG A 221 20.95 5.27 3.51
N GLU A 222 21.54 4.48 2.62
CA GLU A 222 22.79 4.83 1.94
C GLU A 222 22.64 6.13 1.13
N GLU A 223 21.54 6.29 0.38
CA GLU A 223 21.25 7.54 -0.34
C GLU A 223 21.16 8.76 0.62
N ILE A 224 20.53 8.60 1.79
CA ILE A 224 20.40 9.68 2.79
C ILE A 224 21.76 10.04 3.39
N GLU A 225 22.59 9.04 3.70
CA GLU A 225 23.94 9.22 4.24
C GLU A 225 24.86 9.93 3.24
N GLN A 226 24.75 9.59 1.95
CA GLN A 226 25.49 10.23 0.87
C GLN A 226 24.98 11.64 0.53
N THR A 227 23.76 12.00 0.94
CA THR A 227 23.20 13.33 0.67
C THR A 227 23.80 14.37 1.65
N PRO A 228 24.52 15.41 1.15
CA PRO A 228 25.18 16.40 1.99
C PRO A 228 24.24 17.10 2.99
N LEU A 229 24.77 17.49 4.15
CA LEU A 229 24.05 18.29 5.14
C LEU A 229 23.62 19.63 4.52
N GLY A 230 22.32 19.92 4.54
CA GLY A 230 21.72 21.12 3.93
C GLY A 230 21.06 20.89 2.58
N GLN A 231 21.28 19.74 1.92
CA GLN A 231 20.48 19.36 0.76
C GLN A 231 19.16 18.71 1.19
N PRO A 232 18.05 19.02 0.49
CA PRO A 232 16.75 18.45 0.81
C PRO A 232 16.73 16.95 0.51
N LEU A 233 16.14 16.18 1.42
CA LEU A 233 15.80 14.78 1.17
C LEU A 233 14.46 14.69 0.43
N ARG A 234 14.22 13.55 -0.22
CA ARG A 234 12.96 13.27 -0.92
C ARG A 234 11.80 13.16 0.06
N ASN A 235 10.65 13.74 -0.30
CA ASN A 235 9.44 13.71 0.52
C ASN A 235 8.59 12.48 0.24
N ASP A 236 9.07 11.31 0.64
CA ASP A 236 8.35 10.03 0.59
C ASP A 236 8.20 9.43 2.00
N MET A 237 7.31 8.45 2.13
CA MET A 237 7.03 7.80 3.41
C MET A 237 8.27 7.11 4.00
N LEU A 238 9.05 6.39 3.18
CA LEU A 238 10.24 5.69 3.63
C LEU A 238 11.31 6.66 4.17
N THR A 239 11.54 7.79 3.48
CA THR A 239 12.44 8.84 3.99
C THR A 239 11.94 9.39 5.32
N SER A 240 10.63 9.62 5.45
CA SER A 240 10.03 10.06 6.71
C SER A 240 10.29 9.06 7.84
N PHE A 241 10.11 7.76 7.58
CA PHE A 241 10.35 6.70 8.57
C PHE A 241 11.82 6.53 8.95
N ILE A 242 12.74 6.60 7.98
CA ILE A 242 14.18 6.46 8.23
C ILE A 242 14.70 7.63 9.06
N THR A 243 14.23 8.84 8.77
CA THR A 243 14.75 10.08 9.36
C THR A 243 14.00 10.52 10.62
N ALA A 244 12.86 9.88 10.92
CA ALA A 244 12.06 10.15 12.11
C ALA A 244 12.93 10.20 13.38
N ASN A 245 12.79 11.29 14.14
CA ASN A 245 13.54 11.54 15.37
C ASN A 245 15.06 11.53 15.21
N THR A 246 15.57 11.85 14.03
CA THR A 246 17.00 12.05 13.78
C THR A 246 17.30 13.53 13.48
N SER A 247 18.58 13.90 13.38
CA SER A 247 18.96 15.24 12.91
C SER A 247 18.56 15.53 11.46
N ARG A 248 18.18 14.50 10.70
CA ARG A 248 17.73 14.58 9.30
C ARG A 248 16.20 14.49 9.15
N ASP A 249 15.45 14.53 10.26
CA ASP A 249 13.98 14.40 10.25
C ASP A 249 13.32 15.43 9.33
N ILE A 250 12.55 14.95 8.36
CA ILE A 250 11.82 15.76 7.38
C ILE A 250 10.40 16.10 7.84
N SER A 251 9.93 15.53 8.96
CA SER A 251 8.61 15.82 9.50
C SER A 251 8.60 17.16 10.24
N GLU A 252 7.69 18.04 9.84
CA GLU A 252 7.41 19.31 10.53
C GLU A 252 6.65 19.09 11.86
N ILE A 253 6.00 17.93 12.00
CA ILE A 253 5.16 17.59 13.16
C ILE A 253 6.03 16.87 14.19
N ARG A 254 6.52 17.60 15.19
CA ARG A 254 7.23 17.01 16.34
C ARG A 254 6.26 16.61 17.45
N GLN A 255 6.48 15.45 18.06
CA GLN A 255 5.67 14.98 19.18
C GLN A 255 6.28 15.31 20.53
N VAL A 256 5.40 15.35 21.54
CA VAL A 256 5.68 15.84 22.90
C VAL A 256 5.95 14.68 23.88
N GLU A 257 5.52 13.46 23.56
CA GLU A 257 5.72 12.29 24.42
C GLU A 257 7.14 11.72 24.25
N GLU A 258 7.96 11.86 25.30
CA GLU A 258 9.38 11.50 25.32
C GLU A 258 9.63 10.01 24.98
N GLU A 259 8.72 9.11 25.36
CA GLU A 259 8.81 7.68 25.03
C GLU A 259 8.69 7.37 23.52
N LEU A 260 8.20 8.32 22.72
CA LEU A 260 8.00 8.19 21.26
C LEU A 260 9.08 8.92 20.45
N MET A 261 10.14 9.41 21.11
CA MET A 261 11.21 10.20 20.50
C MET A 261 12.41 9.38 20.00
N ARG A 262 12.33 8.04 20.00
CA ARG A 262 13.39 7.20 19.40
C ARG A 262 13.23 7.07 17.88
N PRO A 263 14.29 6.76 17.12
CA PRO A 263 14.17 6.37 15.72
C PRO A 263 13.43 5.03 15.52
N MET A 264 12.81 4.86 14.36
CA MET A 264 12.19 3.60 13.96
C MET A 264 13.23 2.52 13.63
N THR A 265 12.96 1.30 14.07
CA THR A 265 13.78 0.12 13.71
C THR A 265 13.47 -0.36 12.30
N ASN A 266 14.40 -1.06 11.64
CA ASN A 266 14.17 -1.59 10.30
C ASN A 266 12.93 -2.51 10.22
N ASP A 267 12.65 -3.26 11.29
CA ASP A 267 11.48 -4.13 11.35
C ASP A 267 10.16 -3.35 11.40
N GLU A 268 10.12 -2.25 12.14
CA GLU A 268 8.97 -1.33 12.16
C GLU A 268 8.79 -0.65 10.81
N ILE A 269 9.86 -0.11 10.23
CA ILE A 269 9.82 0.54 8.90
C ILE A 269 9.30 -0.45 7.86
N LYS A 270 9.84 -1.67 7.83
CA LYS A 270 9.47 -2.73 6.90
C LYS A 270 7.98 -3.04 6.93
N VAL A 271 7.42 -3.29 8.12
CA VAL A 271 6.00 -3.67 8.25
C VAL A 271 5.09 -2.49 7.94
N ASN A 272 5.38 -1.28 8.43
CA ASN A 272 4.55 -0.10 8.12
C ASN A 272 4.55 0.23 6.62
N LEU A 273 5.73 0.16 5.99
CA LEU A 273 5.87 0.44 4.57
C LEU A 273 5.14 -0.60 3.72
N LEU A 274 5.22 -1.87 4.10
CA LEU A 274 4.49 -2.94 3.44
C LEU A 274 2.96 -2.77 3.61
N GLU A 275 2.48 -2.43 4.80
CA GLU A 275 1.05 -2.13 5.05
C GLU A 275 0.57 -0.93 4.23
N ALA A 276 1.40 0.10 4.05
CA ALA A 276 1.06 1.24 3.21
C ALA A 276 0.92 0.84 1.73
N ILE A 277 1.86 0.03 1.22
CA ILE A 277 1.82 -0.47 -0.15
C ILE A 277 0.58 -1.34 -0.38
N THR A 278 0.34 -2.33 0.48
CA THR A 278 -0.81 -3.24 0.33
C THR A 278 -2.14 -2.49 0.44
N ALA A 279 -2.27 -1.56 1.38
CA ALA A 279 -3.48 -0.75 1.52
C ALA A 279 -3.72 0.12 0.26
N GLY A 280 -2.66 0.73 -0.28
CA GLY A 280 -2.76 1.61 -1.43
C GLY A 280 -3.03 0.90 -2.76
N LEU A 281 -2.63 -0.36 -2.90
CA LEU A 281 -2.81 -1.13 -4.14
C LEU A 281 -4.29 -1.35 -4.47
N ASP A 282 -4.99 -2.10 -3.62
CA ASP A 282 -6.33 -2.59 -3.92
C ASP A 282 -7.41 -1.56 -3.60
N THR A 283 -7.31 -0.86 -2.47
CA THR A 283 -8.40 0.01 -2.01
C THR A 283 -8.56 1.24 -2.91
N MET A 284 -7.44 1.81 -3.38
CA MET A 284 -7.47 2.95 -4.31
C MET A 284 -8.01 2.52 -5.68
N ALA A 285 -7.52 1.40 -6.23
CA ALA A 285 -7.94 0.93 -7.55
C ALA A 285 -9.44 0.64 -7.56
N ASN A 286 -9.92 -0.12 -6.57
CA ASN A 286 -11.34 -0.44 -6.44
C ASN A 286 -12.20 0.82 -6.23
N THR A 287 -11.76 1.77 -5.41
CA THR A 287 -12.49 3.03 -5.19
C THR A 287 -12.62 3.82 -6.49
N ILE A 288 -11.54 3.93 -7.27
CA ILE A 288 -11.56 4.60 -8.58
C ILE A 288 -12.49 3.84 -9.54
N ALA A 289 -12.34 2.51 -9.63
CA ALA A 289 -13.15 1.64 -10.47
C ALA A 289 -14.66 1.81 -10.21
N PHE A 290 -15.09 1.69 -8.96
CA PHE A 290 -16.50 1.88 -8.59
C PHE A 290 -16.96 3.30 -8.83
N THR A 291 -16.14 4.31 -8.52
CA THR A 291 -16.50 5.71 -8.75
C THR A 291 -16.77 5.97 -10.23
N VAL A 292 -15.88 5.54 -11.13
CA VAL A 292 -16.06 5.71 -12.57
C VAL A 292 -17.25 4.91 -13.08
N TYR A 293 -17.40 3.65 -12.63
CA TYR A 293 -18.55 2.82 -12.98
C TYR A 293 -19.87 3.53 -12.67
N TYR A 294 -20.03 4.04 -11.44
CA TYR A 294 -21.26 4.74 -11.07
C TYR A 294 -21.45 6.06 -11.81
N ILE A 295 -20.39 6.84 -12.07
CA ILE A 295 -20.51 8.06 -12.91
C ILE A 295 -21.03 7.72 -14.31
N CYS A 296 -20.62 6.58 -14.87
CA CYS A 296 -21.10 6.11 -16.17
C CYS A 296 -22.55 5.62 -16.15
N GLN A 297 -23.00 5.03 -15.03
CA GLN A 297 -24.39 4.55 -14.86
C GLN A 297 -25.40 5.67 -14.55
N TYR A 298 -24.93 6.86 -14.13
CA TYR A 298 -25.78 8.00 -13.73
C TYR A 298 -25.50 9.24 -14.60
N PRO A 299 -26.09 9.35 -15.81
CA PRO A 299 -25.83 10.44 -16.77
C PRO A 299 -26.08 11.85 -16.22
N GLU A 300 -27.03 12.01 -15.30
CA GLU A 300 -27.34 13.27 -14.63
C GLU A 300 -26.23 13.73 -13.68
N VAL A 301 -25.46 12.80 -13.10
CA VAL A 301 -24.25 13.11 -12.33
C VAL A 301 -23.13 13.51 -13.28
N LYS A 302 -22.98 12.80 -14.40
CA LYS A 302 -22.00 13.12 -15.45
C LYS A 302 -22.22 14.53 -16.02
N LYS A 303 -23.46 14.89 -16.35
CA LYS A 303 -23.82 16.22 -16.88
C LYS A 303 -23.50 17.34 -15.90
N ARG A 304 -23.94 17.23 -14.64
CA ARG A 304 -23.64 18.21 -13.59
C ARG A 304 -22.14 18.42 -13.39
N ARG A 305 -21.34 17.35 -13.45
CA ARG A 305 -19.87 17.44 -13.33
C ARG A 305 -19.19 18.13 -14.51
N SER A 306 -19.71 17.97 -15.72
CA SER A 306 -19.20 18.70 -16.89
C SER A 306 -19.53 20.18 -16.79
N ASP A 307 -20.76 20.52 -16.41
CA ASP A 307 -21.21 21.91 -16.27
C ASP A 307 -20.40 22.65 -15.19
N SER A 308 -20.17 22.04 -14.02
CA SER A 308 -19.33 22.61 -12.96
C SER A 308 -17.87 22.84 -13.36
N ARG A 309 -17.32 22.05 -14.30
CA ARG A 309 -15.95 22.24 -14.83
C ARG A 309 -15.84 23.40 -15.80
N HIS A 310 -16.93 23.83 -16.43
CA HIS A 310 -16.96 25.02 -17.29
C HIS A 310 -17.10 26.33 -16.50
N HIS A 311 -17.29 26.26 -15.19
CA HIS A 311 -17.43 27.41 -14.28
C HIS A 311 -16.21 27.64 -13.38
N LEU A 312 -15.15 26.86 -13.55
CA LEU A 312 -13.84 27.03 -12.92
C LEU A 312 -12.80 27.42 -13.99
#